data_AF-A0A378JUQ6-F1
#
_entry.id   AF-A0A378JUQ6-F1
#
_cell.length_a   1.000
_cell.length_b   1.000
_cell.length_c   1.000
_cell.angle_alpha   90.00
_cell.angle_beta   90.00
_cell.angle_gamma   90.00
#
_symmetry.space_group_name_H-M   'P 1'
#
loop_
_entity.id
_entity.type
_entity.pdbx_description
1 polymer ?
#
loop_
_entity_poly.entity_id
_entity_poly.type
_entity_poly.pdbx_seq_one_letter_code
_entity_poly.pdbx_strand_id
1 'polypeptide(L)'
;MFARNFYHMLRRSMPHTKELSNVHIGRMAAETTEDIIRKELEDEIKKAGWQSIRDRIQAEELVLVDLSYEKHQLQLAMETSCLNPSIERARQGFAVRGLFWEEMQKNLNHIAPLENIQVLEEQIDWLNTRQKIFEEIQARPSIGAPSSRF
;
A
#
# COMPACT_ATOMS: atom_id res chain seq x y z
N MET A 1 -14.27 22.56 2.19
CA MET A 1 -13.24 22.37 1.13
C MET A 1 -11.95 23.10 1.51
N PHE A 2 -11.12 22.55 2.41
CA PHE A 2 -9.89 23.25 2.83
C PHE A 2 -8.64 22.37 3.01
N ALA A 3 -8.65 21.08 2.68
CA ALA A 3 -7.50 20.20 2.90
C ALA A 3 -6.76 19.75 1.61
N ARG A 4 -7.29 20.02 0.41
CA ARG A 4 -6.63 19.64 -0.85
C ARG A 4 -5.44 20.54 -1.22
N ASN A 5 -5.33 21.74 -0.66
CA ASN A 5 -4.34 22.73 -1.12
C ASN A 5 -3.00 22.71 -0.37
N PHE A 6 -2.90 22.06 0.80
CA PHE A 6 -1.65 22.07 1.57
C PHE A 6 -0.67 20.97 1.13
N TYR A 7 -1.17 19.78 0.78
CA TYR A 7 -0.33 18.66 0.30
C TYR A 7 0.25 18.89 -1.10
N HIS A 8 -0.45 19.65 -1.95
CA HIS A 8 0.12 20.05 -3.25
C HIS A 8 1.22 21.12 -3.12
N MET A 9 1.28 21.85 -2.01
CA MET A 9 2.26 22.94 -1.81
C MET A 9 3.62 22.42 -1.31
N LEU A 10 3.64 21.35 -0.50
CA LEU A 10 4.89 20.68 -0.07
C LEU A 10 5.50 19.77 -1.14
N ARG A 11 4.73 19.43 -2.19
CA ARG A 11 5.20 18.62 -3.34
C ARG A 11 6.12 19.41 -4.29
N ARG A 12 6.30 20.73 -4.09
CA ARG A 12 7.01 21.63 -5.02
C ARG A 12 8.49 21.89 -4.70
N SER A 13 9.03 21.33 -3.61
CA SER A 13 10.41 21.62 -3.16
C SER A 13 11.31 20.39 -2.98
N MET A 14 10.95 19.23 -3.53
CA MET A 14 11.80 18.03 -3.57
C MET A 14 12.01 17.57 -5.02
N PRO A 15 13.25 17.46 -5.53
CA PRO A 15 13.52 17.04 -6.91
C PRO A 15 13.22 15.55 -7.20
N HIS A 16 12.68 14.78 -6.23
CA HIS A 16 12.46 13.33 -6.35
C HIS A 16 11.09 12.90 -6.87
N THR A 17 10.18 13.84 -7.16
CA THR A 17 8.83 13.50 -7.64
C THR A 17 8.80 12.94 -9.07
N LYS A 18 9.89 13.05 -9.82
CA LYS A 18 9.99 12.55 -11.21
C LYS A 18 10.43 11.07 -11.32
N GLU A 19 11.01 10.50 -10.27
CA GLU A 19 11.45 9.08 -10.28
C GLU A 19 10.37 8.11 -9.78
N LEU A 20 9.48 8.56 -8.89
CA LEU A 20 8.38 7.72 -8.36
C LEU A 20 7.31 7.39 -9.42
N SER A 21 7.21 8.16 -10.50
CA SER A 21 6.18 7.94 -11.54
C SER A 21 6.43 6.71 -12.44
N ASN A 22 7.58 6.03 -12.28
CA ASN A 22 7.93 4.84 -13.08
C ASN A 22 7.99 3.54 -12.26
N VAL A 23 7.61 3.58 -10.98
CA VAL A 23 7.57 2.36 -10.15
C VAL A 23 6.34 1.55 -10.54
N HIS A 24 6.55 0.32 -11.03
CA HIS A 24 5.46 -0.59 -11.32
C HIS A 24 4.97 -1.20 -10.00
N ILE A 25 3.69 -0.98 -9.69
CA ILE A 25 3.06 -1.49 -8.47
C ILE A 25 1.98 -2.47 -8.87
N GLY A 26 2.17 -3.73 -8.51
CA GLY A 26 1.18 -4.78 -8.70
C GLY A 26 0.06 -4.72 -7.66
N ARG A 27 -0.83 -5.70 -7.73
CA ARG A 27 -1.93 -5.88 -6.77
C ARG A 27 -1.94 -7.33 -6.29
N MET A 28 -2.12 -7.50 -4.99
CA MET A 28 -2.41 -8.80 -4.38
C MET A 28 -3.90 -9.16 -4.57
N ALA A 29 -4.36 -9.25 -5.82
CA ALA A 29 -5.71 -9.73 -6.12
C ALA A 29 -5.91 -11.16 -5.60
N ALA A 30 -7.16 -11.63 -5.51
CA ALA A 30 -7.48 -12.94 -4.95
C ALA A 30 -6.74 -14.12 -5.64
N GLU A 31 -6.44 -13.97 -6.92
CA GLU A 31 -5.68 -14.91 -7.74
C GLU A 31 -4.15 -14.77 -7.62
N THR A 32 -3.65 -13.65 -7.09
CA THR A 32 -2.22 -13.38 -6.93
C THR A 32 -1.70 -14.08 -5.68
N THR A 33 -0.69 -14.94 -5.85
CA THR A 33 -0.04 -15.66 -4.75
C THR A 33 1.40 -15.20 -4.56
N GLU A 34 1.96 -15.45 -3.38
CA GLU A 34 3.37 -15.19 -3.07
C GLU A 34 4.32 -15.86 -4.08
N ASP A 35 3.99 -17.08 -4.55
CA ASP A 35 4.79 -17.81 -5.54
C ASP A 35 4.84 -17.12 -6.91
N ILE A 36 3.76 -16.45 -7.32
CA ILE A 36 3.72 -15.69 -8.57
C ILE A 36 4.67 -14.49 -8.46
N ILE A 37 4.53 -13.71 -7.39
CA ILE A 37 5.38 -12.53 -7.13
C ILE A 37 6.85 -12.94 -7.03
N ARG A 38 7.15 -14.09 -6.39
CA ARG A 38 8.50 -14.62 -6.28
C ARG A 38 9.11 -14.94 -7.63
N LYS A 39 8.37 -15.65 -8.50
CA LYS A 39 8.84 -15.98 -9.86
C LYS A 39 9.08 -14.72 -10.69
N GLU A 40 8.17 -13.75 -10.61
CA GLU A 40 8.33 -12.46 -11.29
C GLU A 40 9.60 -11.74 -10.83
N LEU A 41 9.80 -11.62 -9.51
CA LEU A 41 10.98 -10.98 -8.95
C LEU A 41 12.28 -11.71 -9.31
N GLU A 42 12.31 -13.04 -9.26
CA GLU A 42 13.47 -13.83 -9.67
C GLU A 42 13.81 -13.63 -11.16
N ASP A 43 12.80 -13.58 -12.03
CA ASP A 43 12.99 -13.35 -13.46
C ASP A 43 13.43 -11.91 -13.76
N GLU A 44 12.92 -10.94 -13.02
CA GLU A 44 13.38 -9.56 -13.07
C GLU A 44 14.85 -9.45 -12.63
N ILE A 45 15.26 -10.13 -11.56
CA ILE A 45 16.65 -10.19 -11.10
C ILE A 45 17.55 -10.80 -12.18
N LYS A 46 17.13 -11.90 -12.84
CA LYS A 46 17.88 -12.51 -13.93
C LYS A 46 18.04 -11.56 -15.13
N LYS A 47 17.03 -10.74 -15.44
CA LYS A 47 17.02 -9.85 -16.61
C LYS A 47 17.74 -8.53 -16.37
N ALA A 48 17.47 -7.86 -15.27
CA ALA A 48 17.97 -6.51 -14.96
C ALA A 48 19.21 -6.50 -14.07
N GLY A 49 19.48 -7.61 -13.37
CA GLY A 49 20.58 -7.74 -12.43
C GLY A 49 20.21 -7.24 -11.02
N TRP A 50 20.93 -7.77 -10.03
CA TRP A 50 20.65 -7.57 -8.60
C TRP A 50 20.62 -6.09 -8.19
N GLN A 51 21.60 -5.30 -8.64
CA GLN A 51 21.71 -3.90 -8.24
C GLN A 51 20.53 -3.07 -8.73
N SER A 52 20.10 -3.26 -9.98
CA SER A 52 18.94 -2.53 -10.52
C SER A 52 17.66 -2.85 -9.76
N ILE A 53 17.49 -4.10 -9.33
CA ILE A 53 16.32 -4.52 -8.55
C ILE A 53 16.37 -3.95 -7.14
N ARG A 54 17.54 -3.94 -6.49
CA ARG A 54 17.70 -3.28 -5.19
C ARG A 54 17.27 -1.81 -5.24
N ASP A 55 17.71 -1.07 -6.25
CA ASP A 55 17.35 0.35 -6.39
C ASP A 55 15.83 0.54 -6.60
N ARG A 56 15.18 -0.39 -7.31
CA ARG A 56 13.72 -0.41 -7.47
C ARG A 56 12.98 -0.74 -6.17
N ILE A 57 13.44 -1.73 -5.40
CA ILE A 57 12.86 -2.08 -4.10
C ILE A 57 12.89 -0.87 -3.15
N GLN A 58 13.97 -0.07 -3.17
CA GLN A 58 14.04 1.17 -2.39
C GLN A 58 13.02 2.22 -2.83
N ALA A 59 12.79 2.36 -4.14
CA ALA A 59 11.74 3.23 -4.65
C ALA A 59 10.33 2.73 -4.30
N GLU A 60 10.10 1.42 -4.37
CA GLU A 60 8.88 0.74 -3.94
C GLU A 60 8.59 0.98 -2.44
N GLU A 61 9.62 1.00 -1.59
CA GLU A 61 9.50 1.30 -0.15
C GLU A 61 8.97 2.72 0.11
N LEU A 62 9.42 3.72 -0.65
CA LEU A 62 8.89 5.08 -0.55
C LEU A 62 7.41 5.13 -0.93
N VAL A 63 6.99 4.37 -1.95
CA VAL A 63 5.57 4.31 -2.31
C VAL A 63 4.75 3.58 -1.25
N LEU A 64 5.29 2.53 -0.64
CA LEU A 64 4.63 1.84 0.47
C LEU A 64 4.34 2.79 1.64
N VAL A 65 5.27 3.71 1.95
CA VAL A 65 5.06 4.75 2.97
C VAL A 65 3.91 5.68 2.58
N ASP A 66 3.87 6.15 1.33
CA ASP A 66 2.82 7.03 0.83
C ASP A 66 1.43 6.34 0.87
N LEU A 67 1.34 5.09 0.41
CA LEU A 67 0.09 4.31 0.43
C LEU A 67 -0.37 4.00 1.86
N SER A 68 0.57 3.67 2.76
CA SER A 68 0.26 3.44 4.17
C SER A 68 -0.27 4.71 4.85
N TYR A 69 0.31 5.86 4.49
CA TYR A 69 -0.17 7.15 4.96
C TYR A 69 -1.58 7.46 4.44
N GLU A 70 -1.82 7.23 3.15
CA GLU A 70 -3.16 7.38 2.55
C GLU A 70 -4.20 6.49 3.24
N LYS A 71 -3.87 5.21 3.47
CA LYS A 71 -4.73 4.26 4.20
C LYS A 71 -5.06 4.80 5.59
N HIS A 72 -4.08 5.31 6.32
CA HIS A 72 -4.28 5.88 7.64
C HIS A 72 -5.18 7.12 7.61
N GLN A 73 -5.00 8.02 6.64
CA GLN A 73 -5.87 9.20 6.50
C GLN A 73 -7.33 8.81 6.18
N LEU A 74 -7.54 7.78 5.35
CA LEU A 74 -8.88 7.27 5.07
C LEU A 74 -9.52 6.66 6.32
N GLN A 75 -8.77 5.87 7.09
CA GLN A 75 -9.25 5.32 8.36
C GLN A 75 -9.67 6.43 9.33
N LEU A 76 -8.85 7.45 9.52
CA LEU A 76 -9.19 8.60 10.36
C LEU A 76 -10.45 9.33 9.86
N ALA A 77 -10.60 9.50 8.54
CA ALA A 77 -11.78 10.13 7.96
C ALA A 77 -13.05 9.29 8.18
N MET A 78 -12.96 7.97 8.02
CA MET A 78 -14.05 7.03 8.30
C MET A 78 -14.44 7.04 9.78
N GLU A 79 -13.45 7.02 10.67
CA GLU A 79 -13.67 7.06 12.11
C GLU A 79 -14.39 8.35 12.53
N THR A 80 -13.85 9.49 12.10
CA THR A 80 -14.37 10.81 12.47
C THR A 80 -15.76 11.10 11.88
N SER A 81 -16.00 10.69 10.63
CA SER A 81 -17.21 11.09 9.90
C SER A 81 -18.33 10.06 9.93
N CYS A 82 -18.03 8.79 10.23
CA CYS A 82 -19.02 7.71 10.20
C CYS A 82 -19.11 6.95 11.53
N LEU A 83 -17.97 6.43 12.03
CA LEU A 83 -17.97 5.57 13.22
C LEU A 83 -18.28 6.33 14.51
N ASN A 84 -17.55 7.41 14.79
CA ASN A 84 -17.70 8.20 16.01
C ASN A 84 -19.11 8.80 16.13
N PRO A 85 -19.70 9.40 15.07
CA PRO A 85 -21.10 9.84 15.11
C PRO A 85 -22.08 8.71 15.42
N SER A 86 -21.85 7.51 14.89
CA SER A 86 -22.68 6.33 15.16
C SER A 86 -22.57 5.87 16.61
N ILE A 87 -21.36 5.85 17.16
CA ILE A 87 -21.09 5.52 18.57
C ILE A 87 -21.75 6.54 19.50
N GLU A 88 -21.57 7.83 19.25
CA GLU A 88 -22.17 8.89 20.08
C GLU A 88 -23.70 8.86 20.03
N ARG A 89 -24.27 8.63 18.85
CA ARG A 89 -25.71 8.45 18.71
C ARG A 89 -26.23 7.26 19.53
N ALA A 90 -25.52 6.13 19.48
CA ALA A 90 -25.87 4.95 20.27
C ALA A 90 -25.76 5.23 21.79
N ARG A 91 -24.70 5.94 22.23
CA ARG A 91 -24.51 6.35 23.63
C ARG A 91 -25.64 7.23 24.15
N GLN A 92 -26.22 8.05 23.29
CA GLN A 92 -27.38 8.89 23.60
C GLN A 92 -28.71 8.11 23.64
N GLY A 93 -28.69 6.80 23.38
CA GLY A 93 -29.88 5.94 23.37
C GLY A 93 -30.70 6.02 22.08
N PHE A 94 -30.22 6.71 21.04
CA PHE A 94 -30.91 6.79 19.76
C PHE A 94 -30.61 5.58 18.88
N ALA A 95 -31.60 5.22 18.05
CA ALA A 95 -31.41 4.17 17.07
C ALA A 95 -30.42 4.60 15.97
N VAL A 96 -29.47 3.72 15.66
CA VAL A 96 -28.44 3.91 14.62
C VAL A 96 -28.92 3.39 13.25
N ARG A 97 -30.14 2.85 13.16
CA ARG A 97 -30.74 2.30 11.94
C ARG A 97 -31.60 3.31 11.16
N GLY A 98 -32.06 2.93 9.98
CA GLY A 98 -32.96 3.74 9.14
C GLY A 98 -32.21 4.90 8.48
N LEU A 99 -32.85 6.07 8.40
CA LEU A 99 -32.30 7.25 7.69
C LEU A 99 -30.88 7.63 8.15
N PHE A 100 -30.58 7.51 9.45
CA PHE A 100 -29.23 7.78 9.95
C PHE A 100 -28.20 6.81 9.36
N TRP A 101 -28.53 5.51 9.32
CA TRP A 101 -27.65 4.49 8.74
C TRP A 101 -27.41 4.73 7.26
N GLU A 102 -28.47 5.03 6.51
CA GLU A 102 -28.38 5.32 5.07
C GLU A 102 -27.46 6.51 4.80
N GLU A 103 -27.54 7.56 5.64
CA GLU A 103 -26.64 8.71 5.54
C GLU A 103 -25.19 8.36 5.87
N MET A 104 -24.95 7.56 6.91
CA MET A 104 -23.60 7.07 7.25
C MET A 104 -23.02 6.21 6.14
N GLN A 105 -23.82 5.36 5.49
CA GLN A 105 -23.38 4.56 4.35
C GLN A 105 -23.04 5.43 3.13
N LYS A 106 -23.81 6.48 2.84
CA LYS A 106 -23.48 7.45 1.79
C LYS A 106 -22.18 8.18 2.08
N ASN A 107 -21.99 8.63 3.31
CA ASN A 107 -20.76 9.29 3.73
C ASN A 107 -19.56 8.35 3.64
N LEU A 108 -19.72 7.10 4.08
CA LEU A 108 -18.68 6.08 3.98
C LEU A 108 -18.26 5.86 2.52
N ASN A 109 -19.22 5.63 1.63
CA ASN A 109 -18.96 5.44 0.21
C ASN A 109 -18.35 6.68 -0.46
N HIS A 110 -18.63 7.88 0.02
CA HIS A 110 -18.03 9.11 -0.47
C HIS A 110 -16.56 9.25 -0.02
N ILE A 111 -16.27 8.93 1.23
CA ILE A 111 -14.94 9.05 1.83
C ILE A 111 -14.01 7.97 1.28
N ALA A 112 -14.47 6.72 1.28
CA ALA A 112 -13.67 5.58 0.94
C ALA A 112 -14.53 4.54 0.21
N PRO A 113 -14.69 4.68 -1.12
CA PRO A 113 -15.34 3.67 -1.93
C PRO A 113 -14.68 2.31 -1.69
N LEU A 114 -15.49 1.26 -1.52
CA LEU A 114 -14.99 -0.08 -1.16
C LEU A 114 -13.90 -0.56 -2.14
N GLU A 115 -14.12 -0.36 -3.44
CA GLU A 115 -13.16 -0.73 -4.49
C GLU A 115 -11.81 -0.02 -4.31
N ASN A 116 -11.81 1.25 -3.92
CA ASN A 116 -10.57 2.01 -3.73
C ASN A 116 -9.81 1.54 -2.49
N ILE A 117 -10.51 1.22 -1.40
CA ILE A 117 -9.87 0.63 -0.21
C ILE A 117 -9.26 -0.72 -0.58
N GLN A 118 -10.00 -1.57 -1.28
CA GLN A 118 -9.52 -2.89 -1.69
C GLN A 118 -8.25 -2.78 -2.54
N VAL A 119 -8.26 -1.93 -3.57
CA VAL A 119 -7.08 -1.69 -4.42
C VAL A 119 -5.89 -1.23 -3.57
N LEU A 120 -6.11 -0.28 -2.65
CA LEU A 120 -5.06 0.25 -1.79
C LEU A 120 -4.46 -0.83 -0.88
N GLU A 121 -5.30 -1.67 -0.29
CA GLU A 121 -4.86 -2.79 0.56
C GLU A 121 -4.08 -3.83 -0.25
N GLU A 122 -4.58 -4.21 -1.43
CA GLU A 122 -3.91 -5.16 -2.32
C GLU A 122 -2.55 -4.65 -2.81
N GLN A 123 -2.41 -3.34 -3.05
CA GLN A 123 -1.13 -2.73 -3.43
C GLN A 123 -0.12 -2.75 -2.28
N ILE A 124 -0.58 -2.40 -1.07
CA ILE A 124 0.23 -2.47 0.16
C ILE A 124 0.70 -3.90 0.40
N ASP A 125 -0.20 -4.88 0.30
CA ASP A 125 0.12 -6.30 0.51
C ASP A 125 1.10 -6.83 -0.54
N TRP A 126 0.93 -6.43 -1.80
CA TRP A 126 1.85 -6.78 -2.89
C TRP A 126 3.26 -6.26 -2.61
N LEU A 127 3.40 -4.97 -2.25
CA LEU A 127 4.69 -4.34 -1.94
C LEU A 127 5.37 -5.01 -0.74
N ASN A 128 4.64 -5.22 0.36
CA ASN A 128 5.15 -5.89 1.55
C ASN A 128 5.65 -7.31 1.22
N THR A 129 4.85 -8.06 0.46
CA THR A 129 5.19 -9.44 0.09
C THR A 129 6.42 -9.48 -0.80
N ARG A 130 6.51 -8.57 -1.78
CA ARG A 130 7.66 -8.46 -2.67
C ARG A 130 8.94 -8.09 -1.94
N GLN A 131 8.89 -7.16 -0.98
CA GLN A 131 10.03 -6.81 -0.12
C GLN A 131 10.49 -8.00 0.72
N LYS A 132 9.54 -8.70 1.37
CA LYS A 132 9.82 -9.91 2.14
C LYS A 132 10.53 -10.97 1.28
N ILE A 133 10.03 -11.23 0.07
CA ILE A 133 10.66 -12.19 -0.85
C ILE A 133 12.08 -11.74 -1.22
N PHE A 134 12.28 -10.46 -1.50
CA PHE A 134 13.60 -9.92 -1.85
C PHE A 134 14.61 -10.14 -0.72
N GLU A 135 14.22 -9.87 0.53
CA GLU A 135 15.05 -10.13 1.72
C GLU A 135 15.39 -11.62 1.88
N GLU A 136 14.41 -12.50 1.66
CA GLU A 136 14.63 -13.95 1.73
C GLU A 136 15.62 -14.45 0.66
N ILE A 137 15.53 -13.93 -0.57
CA ILE A 137 16.47 -14.26 -1.63
C ILE A 137 17.87 -13.75 -1.27
N GLN A 138 17.97 -12.54 -0.73
CA GLN A 138 19.24 -11.96 -0.29
C GLN A 138 19.88 -12.77 0.85
N ALA A 139 19.05 -13.28 1.78
CA ALA A 139 19.50 -14.04 2.93
C ALA A 139 19.94 -15.47 2.60
N ARG A 140 19.59 -16.02 1.42
CA ARG A 140 20.09 -17.32 0.96
C ARG A 140 21.56 -17.17 0.56
N PRO A 141 22.52 -17.73 1.33
CA PRO A 141 23.89 -17.81 0.86
C PRO A 141 23.89 -18.68 -0.39
N SER A 142 24.69 -18.31 -1.39
CA SER A 142 25.00 -19.18 -2.53
C SER A 142 25.55 -20.51 -2.02
N ILE A 143 24.68 -21.52 -1.84
CA ILE A 143 25.07 -22.91 -1.65
C ILE A 143 25.60 -23.37 -3.01
N GLY A 144 26.86 -23.07 -3.28
CA GLY A 144 27.45 -23.30 -4.60
C GLY A 144 28.84 -22.71 -4.82
N ALA A 145 29.59 -22.35 -3.78
CA ALA A 145 31.04 -22.23 -3.94
C ALA A 145 31.63 -23.64 -3.82
N PRO A 146 32.18 -24.25 -4.90
CA PRO A 146 32.94 -25.48 -4.73
C PRO A 146 34.11 -25.17 -3.82
N SER A 147 34.17 -25.88 -2.69
CA SER A 147 35.37 -25.99 -1.88
C SER A 147 36.50 -26.46 -2.79
N SER A 148 37.34 -25.53 -3.23
CA SER A 148 38.62 -25.86 -3.85
C SER A 148 39.50 -26.43 -2.75
N ARG A 149 39.43 -27.76 -2.57
CA ARG A 149 40.54 -28.52 -2.02
C ARG A 149 41.70 -28.37 -2.99
N PHE A 150 42.77 -27.71 -2.56
CA PHE A 150 44.17 -28.12 -2.80
C PHE A 150 45.02 -27.57 -1.66
#